data_AF-A0A969IIG7-F1
#
_entry.id   AF-A0A969IIG7-F1
#
_cell.length_a   1.000
_cell.length_b   1.000
_cell.length_c   1.000
_cell.angle_alpha   90.00
_cell.angle_beta   90.00
_cell.angle_gamma   90.00
#
_symmetry.space_group_name_H-M   'P 1'
#
loop_
_entity.id
_entity.type
_entity.pdbx_description
1 polymer ?
#
loop_
_entity_poly.entity_id
_entity_poly.type
_entity_poly.pdbx_seq_one_letter_code
_entity_poly.pdbx_strand_id
1 'polypeptide(L)'
;MSPFGGRIRYLLYKYSLLDQADIVSPQQLGGMKSPEYMALHPAGKAPLLVLPSGQAIPESRVRSRIHACTGMNEKHHTCLRCSHG
;
A
#
# COMPACT_ATOMS: atom_id res chain seq x y z
N MET A 1 0.64 4.64 -16.64
CA MET A 1 0.83 4.12 -15.27
C MET A 1 2.28 4.33 -14.84
N SER A 2 2.54 4.72 -13.59
CA SER A 2 3.92 4.82 -13.07
C SER A 2 4.56 3.42 -12.96
N PRO A 3 5.86 3.25 -13.32
CA PRO A 3 6.56 1.96 -13.19
C PRO A 3 6.61 1.46 -11.74
N PHE A 4 6.58 2.36 -10.75
CA PHE A 4 6.52 1.99 -9.35
C PHE A 4 5.16 1.40 -8.96
N GLY A 5 4.06 1.96 -9.48
CA GLY A 5 2.71 1.43 -9.26
C GLY A 5 2.52 0.05 -9.89
N GLY A 6 3.06 -0.17 -11.10
CA GLY A 6 3.02 -1.47 -11.77
C GLY A 6 3.73 -2.58 -10.97
N ARG A 7 4.91 -2.28 -10.41
CA ARG A 7 5.64 -3.23 -9.55
C ARG A 7 4.86 -3.62 -8.30
N ILE A 8 4.16 -2.66 -7.67
CA ILE A 8 3.33 -2.96 -6.50
C ILE A 8 2.14 -3.85 -6.88
N ARG A 9 1.44 -3.55 -7.98
CA ARG A 9 0.36 -4.41 -8.48
C ARG A 9 0.83 -5.83 -8.78
N TYR A 10 1.99 -5.97 -9.39
CA TYR A 10 2.60 -7.28 -9.62
C TYR A 10 2.86 -8.05 -8.32
N LEU A 11 3.37 -7.40 -7.27
CA LEU A 11 3.59 -8.05 -5.98
C LEU A 11 2.27 -8.45 -5.31
N LEU A 12 1.25 -7.60 -5.36
CA LEU A 12 -0.08 -7.95 -4.86
C LEU A 12 -0.65 -9.18 -5.57
N TYR A 13 -0.49 -9.27 -6.89
CA TYR A 13 -0.87 -10.45 -7.66
C TYR A 13 -0.04 -11.68 -7.29
N LYS A 14 1.29 -11.55 -7.28
CA LYS A 14 2.23 -12.63 -6.97
C LYS A 14 1.95 -13.26 -5.60
N TYR A 15 1.57 -12.46 -4.63
CA TYR A 15 1.31 -12.90 -3.26
C TYR A 15 -0.17 -13.11 -2.93
N SER A 16 -1.07 -13.07 -3.93
CA SER A 16 -2.52 -13.23 -3.75
C SER A 16 -3.13 -12.28 -2.71
N LEU A 17 -2.65 -11.03 -2.68
CA LEU A 17 -3.08 -9.99 -1.74
C LEU A 17 -4.09 -9.00 -2.35
N LEU A 18 -4.54 -9.23 -3.59
CA LEU A 18 -5.45 -8.31 -4.27
C LEU A 18 -6.80 -8.15 -3.57
N ASP A 19 -7.31 -9.21 -2.94
CA ASP A 19 -8.56 -9.18 -2.16
C ASP A 19 -8.41 -8.39 -0.83
N GLN A 20 -7.17 -8.11 -0.44
CA GLN A 20 -6.83 -7.51 0.85
C GLN A 20 -6.38 -6.05 0.72
N ALA A 21 -6.43 -5.49 -0.50
CA ALA A 21 -5.98 -4.15 -0.78
C ALA A 21 -6.87 -3.47 -1.82
N ASP A 22 -7.46 -2.34 -1.45
CA ASP A 22 -8.11 -1.43 -2.38
C ASP A 22 -7.08 -0.62 -3.17
N ILE A 23 -7.12 -0.73 -4.49
CA ILE A 23 -6.22 0.00 -5.38
C ILE A 23 -6.96 1.22 -5.94
N VAL A 24 -6.84 2.35 -5.24
CA VAL A 24 -7.46 3.61 -5.64
C VAL A 24 -6.51 4.51 -6.43
N SER A 25 -7.06 5.34 -7.31
CA SER A 25 -6.34 6.39 -8.03
C SER A 25 -6.24 7.63 -7.15
N PRO A 26 -5.08 8.31 -7.06
CA PRO A 26 -4.97 9.60 -6.37
C PRO A 26 -5.96 10.65 -6.88
N GLN A 27 -6.42 10.55 -8.14
CA GLN A 27 -7.43 11.45 -8.69
C GLN A 27 -8.76 11.40 -7.91
N GLN A 28 -9.08 10.27 -7.27
CA GLN A 28 -10.28 10.15 -6.43
C GLN A 28 -10.17 10.99 -5.15
N LEU A 29 -8.97 11.40 -4.76
CA LEU A 29 -8.69 12.29 -3.64
C LEU A 29 -8.39 13.72 -4.12
N GLY A 30 -8.76 14.11 -5.34
CA GLY A 30 -8.43 15.41 -5.92
C GLY A 30 -7.04 15.48 -6.58
N GLY A 31 -6.31 14.36 -6.65
CA GLY A 31 -5.01 14.26 -7.31
C GLY A 31 -3.83 14.34 -6.34
N MET A 32 -2.61 14.07 -6.84
CA MET A 32 -1.41 14.00 -5.98
C MET A 32 -0.97 15.34 -5.35
N LYS A 33 -1.57 16.44 -5.79
CA LYS A 33 -1.32 17.79 -5.26
C LYS A 33 -2.47 18.31 -4.39
N SER A 34 -3.55 17.54 -4.24
CA SER A 34 -4.66 17.97 -3.40
C SER A 34 -4.24 18.06 -1.94
N PRO A 35 -4.86 18.96 -1.15
CA PRO A 35 -4.64 19.01 0.29
C PRO A 35 -4.82 17.65 0.97
N GLU A 36 -5.83 16.89 0.55
CA GLU A 36 -6.19 15.58 1.08
C GLU A 36 -5.09 14.54 0.83
N TYR A 37 -4.53 14.49 -0.39
CA TYR A 37 -3.44 13.59 -0.69
C TYR A 37 -2.14 14.03 -0.02
N MET A 38 -1.86 15.34 0.00
CA MET A 38 -0.65 15.90 0.61
C MET A 38 -0.63 15.74 2.13
N ALA A 39 -1.80 15.72 2.79
CA ALA A 39 -1.93 15.38 4.20
C ALA A 39 -1.49 13.94 4.50
N LEU A 40 -1.72 13.02 3.56
CA LEU A 40 -1.27 11.63 3.66
C LEU A 40 0.19 11.44 3.24
N HIS A 41 0.62 12.15 2.20
CA HIS A 41 1.97 12.05 1.66
C HIS A 41 2.47 13.42 1.16
N PRO A 42 3.19 14.17 2.01
CA PRO A 42 3.66 15.52 1.68
C PRO A 42 4.58 15.61 0.45
N ALA A 43 5.19 14.49 0.04
CA ALA A 43 6.00 14.45 -1.18
C ALA A 43 5.18 14.38 -2.47
N GLY A 44 3.87 14.10 -2.40
CA GLY A 44 2.98 14.06 -3.57
C GLY A 44 3.33 12.94 -4.57
N LYS A 45 3.93 11.85 -4.11
CA LYS A 45 4.38 10.73 -4.97
C LYS A 45 3.52 9.48 -4.77
N ALA A 46 3.49 8.64 -5.80
CA ALA A 46 2.84 7.34 -5.79
C ALA A 46 3.86 6.24 -6.14
N PRO A 47 3.68 4.99 -5.68
CA PRO A 47 2.57 4.48 -4.85
C PRO A 47 2.64 4.94 -3.39
N LEU A 48 1.49 4.97 -2.72
CA LEU A 48 1.32 5.19 -1.28
C LEU A 48 0.47 4.04 -0.73
N LEU A 49 0.87 3.45 0.39
CA LEU A 49 0.05 2.44 1.07
C LEU A 49 -0.50 3.04 2.36
N VAL A 50 -1.83 3.08 2.49
CA VAL A 50 -2.49 3.54 3.71
C VAL A 50 -2.97 2.31 4.49
N LEU A 51 -2.57 2.19 5.75
CA LEU A 51 -3.01 1.12 6.63
C LEU A 51 -4.41 1.44 7.22
N PRO A 52 -5.15 0.43 7.72
CA PRO A 52 -6.43 0.67 8.39
C PRO A 52 -6.36 1.63 9.58
N SER A 53 -5.20 1.74 10.23
CA SER A 53 -4.94 2.70 11.31
C SER A 53 -4.79 4.16 10.83
N GLY A 54 -4.88 4.42 9.52
CA GLY A 54 -4.62 5.72 8.91
C GLY A 54 -3.14 6.03 8.67
N GLN A 55 -2.22 5.15 9.08
CA GLN A 55 -0.79 5.35 8.82
C GLN A 55 -0.48 5.22 7.33
N ALA A 56 0.15 6.24 6.76
CA ALA A 56 0.60 6.25 5.37
C ALA A 56 2.07 5.79 5.25
N ILE A 57 2.33 4.86 4.34
CA ILE A 57 3.66 4.31 4.04
C ILE A 57 4.09 4.79 2.65
N PRO A 58 5.17 5.60 2.57
CA PRO A 58 5.61 6.24 1.33
C PRO A 58 6.21 5.24 0.33
N GLU A 59 6.34 5.68 -0.92
CA GLU A 59 6.67 4.83 -2.08
C GLU A 59 7.93 3.97 -1.89
N SER A 60 8.94 4.54 -1.24
CA SER A 60 10.23 3.92 -0.92
C SER A 60 10.11 2.68 -0.05
N ARG A 61 9.04 2.57 0.76
CA ARG A 61 8.86 1.50 1.74
C ARG A 61 7.70 0.56 1.45
N VAL A 62 6.78 0.92 0.54
CA VAL A 62 5.61 0.07 0.19
C VAL A 62 6.07 -1.34 -0.21
N ARG A 63 7.12 -1.44 -1.03
CA ARG A 63 7.66 -2.73 -1.48
C ARG A 63 8.12 -3.58 -0.31
N SER A 64 8.95 -3.01 0.57
CA SER A 64 9.49 -3.74 1.73
C SER A 64 8.40 -4.16 2.70
N ARG A 65 7.36 -3.33 2.87
CA ARG A 65 6.19 -3.68 3.70
C ARG A 65 5.45 -4.90 3.14
N ILE A 66 5.17 -4.93 1.83
CA ILE A 66 4.49 -6.08 1.21
C ILE A 66 5.31 -7.36 1.41
N HIS A 67 6.62 -7.31 1.17
CA HIS A 67 7.49 -8.47 1.39
C HIS A 67 7.55 -8.91 2.86
N ALA A 68 7.52 -7.97 3.81
CA ALA A 68 7.49 -8.31 5.24
C ALA A 68 6.20 -9.04 5.63
N CYS A 69 5.04 -8.61 5.10
CA CYS A 69 3.77 -9.31 5.33
C CYS A 69 3.77 -10.73 4.74
N THR A 70 4.51 -10.97 3.65
CA THR A 70 4.54 -12.26 2.96
C THR A 70 5.63 -13.20 3.47
N GLY A 71 6.78 -12.66 3.91
CA GLY A 71 7.88 -13.45 4.49
C GLY A 71 7.54 -14.05 5.87
N MET A 72 6.46 -13.58 6.50
CA MET A 72 5.89 -14.22 7.70
C MET A 72 4.86 -15.31 7.36
N ASN A 73 4.58 -15.57 6.07
CA ASN A 73 3.53 -16.51 5.64
C ASN A 73 4.06 -17.92 5.29
N GLU A 74 5.37 -18.11 5.13
CA GLU A 74 5.96 -19.42 4.79
C GLU A 74 6.02 -20.41 5.96
N LYS A 75 5.74 -19.96 7.19
CA LYS A 75 5.62 -20.82 8.39
C LYS A 75 4.43 -20.37 9.24
N HIS A 76 3.29 -21.00 9.01
CA HIS A 76 2.07 -20.90 9.82
C HIS A 76 1.32 -19.55 9.78
N HIS A 77 0.05 -19.65 9.39
CA HIS A 77 -1.06 -18.72 9.57
C HIS A 77 -0.85 -17.67 10.68
N THR A 78 -0.64 -16.41 10.31
CA THR A 78 -1.22 -15.16 10.90
C THR A 78 -0.29 -13.98 10.60
N CYS A 79 -0.73 -13.06 9.73
CA CYS A 79 -0.81 -11.61 10.01
C CYS A 79 -1.16 -10.83 8.72
N LEU A 80 -2.42 -10.98 8.27
CA LEU A 80 -3.08 -9.96 7.44
C LEU A 80 -4.26 -9.30 8.15
N ARG A 81 -4.56 -9.74 9.37
CA ARG A 81 -5.24 -8.91 10.34
C ARG A 81 -4.18 -8.23 11.20
N CYS A 82 -3.82 -7.00 10.84
CA CYS A 82 -3.68 -5.99 11.88
C CYS A 82 -5.08 -5.73 12.48
N SER A 83 -5.67 -6.76 13.11
CA SER A 83 -6.74 -6.59 14.07
C SER A 83 -6.07 -6.19 15.36
N HIS A 84 -6.33 -4.97 15.81
CA HIS A 84 -6.32 -4.66 17.23
C HIS A 84 -7.68 -4.05 17.55
N GLY A 85 -8.39 -4.72 18.46
CA GLY A 85 -9.43 -4.16 19.35
C GLY A 85 -10.60 -3.48 18.68
#